data_AF-A0A953UKT6-F1
#
_entry.id   AF-A0A953UKT6-F1
#
_cell.length_a   1.000
_cell.length_b   1.000
_cell.length_c   1.000
_cell.angle_alpha   90.00
_cell.angle_beta   90.00
_cell.angle_gamma   90.00
#
_symmetry.space_group_name_H-M   'P 1'
#
loop_
_entity.id
_entity.type
_entity.pdbx_description
1 polymer ?
#
loop_
_entity_poly.entity_id
_entity_poly.type
_entity_poly.pdbx_seq_one_letter_code
_entity_poly.pdbx_strand_id
1 'polypeptide(L)' 'MNPFHRVSVILKGDTLAIEFRGGHPREHVRVTSGQVDWDEPSDRIHRAVNIGSAPYEEITIFFLAHPDDVPQPDDP' A
#
# COMPACT_ATOMS: atom_id res chain seq x y z
N MET A 1 11.40 -1.79 11.78
CA MET A 1 10.38 -2.75 11.30
C MET A 1 9.04 -2.10 11.52
N ASN A 2 8.19 -2.00 10.48
CA ASN A 2 6.82 -1.54 10.63
C ASN A 2 6.03 -2.67 11.33
N PRO A 3 5.48 -2.44 12.55
CA PRO A 3 4.80 -3.46 13.33
C PRO A 3 3.37 -3.73 12.85
N PHE A 4 2.87 -2.96 11.89
CA PHE A 4 1.50 -3.02 11.43
C PHE A 4 1.38 -4.04 10.30
N HIS A 5 0.82 -5.20 10.61
CA HIS A 5 0.41 -6.17 9.61
C HIS A 5 -0.81 -5.63 8.87
N ARG A 6 -0.73 -5.51 7.55
CA ARG A 6 -1.85 -5.03 6.75
C ARG A 6 -2.13 -5.91 5.54
N VAL A 7 -3.41 -5.96 5.18
CA VAL A 7 -3.89 -6.51 3.92
C VAL A 7 -4.50 -5.39 3.11
N SER A 8 -4.17 -5.37 1.82
CA SER A 8 -4.76 -4.49 0.83
C SER A 8 -5.73 -5.27 -0.04
N VAL A 9 -6.93 -4.75 -0.23
CA VAL A 9 -7.93 -5.28 -1.15
C VAL A 9 -8.24 -4.22 -2.20
N ILE A 10 -7.94 -4.55 -3.46
CA ILE A 10 -8.16 -3.63 -4.59
C ILE A 10 -9.61 -3.76 -5.04
N LEU A 11 -10.39 -2.68 -4.90
CA LEU A 11 -11.75 -2.62 -5.45
C LEU A 11 -11.71 -2.26 -6.93
N LYS A 12 -10.83 -1.32 -7.30
CA LYS A 12 -10.69 -0.79 -8.66
C LYS A 12 -9.29 -0.24 -8.90
N GLY A 13 -8.74 -0.45 -10.09
CA GLY A 13 -7.44 0.08 -10.46
C GLY A 13 -6.91 -0.57 -11.73
N ASP A 14 -5.77 -0.05 -12.21
CA ASP A 14 -5.07 -0.56 -13.39
C ASP A 14 -3.56 -0.54 -13.16
N THR A 15 -2.97 0.65 -13.01
CA THR A 15 -1.52 0.79 -12.83
C THR A 15 -1.16 1.86 -11.80
N LEU A 16 -0.27 1.51 -10.88
CA LEU A 16 0.35 2.40 -9.90
C LEU A 16 1.82 2.65 -10.28
N ALA A 17 2.27 3.90 -10.12
CA ALA A 17 3.69 4.24 -10.06
C ALA A 17 4.15 4.28 -8.60
N ILE A 18 5.12 3.46 -8.24
CA ILE A 18 5.80 3.54 -6.95
C ILE A 18 6.95 4.53 -7.08
N GLU A 19 6.86 5.63 -6.36
CA GLU A 19 7.85 6.69 -6.34
C GLU A 19 8.61 6.66 -5.01
N PHE A 20 9.89 6.31 -5.05
CA PHE A 20 10.75 6.30 -3.87
C PHE A 20 11.34 7.68 -3.59
N ARG A 21 11.45 8.02 -2.30
CA ARG A 21 12.21 9.20 -1.86
C ARG A 21 13.68 9.05 -2.28
N GLY A 22 14.28 10.11 -2.83
CA GLY A 22 15.68 10.11 -3.27
C GLY A 22 15.89 10.00 -4.79
N GLY A 23 14.83 10.08 -5.60
CA GLY A 23 14.95 10.19 -7.07
C GLY A 23 15.28 8.87 -7.77
N HIS A 24 15.00 7.74 -7.13
CA HIS A 24 15.15 6.43 -7.75
C HIS A 24 14.17 6.25 -8.93
N PRO A 25 14.44 5.30 -9.84
CA PRO A 25 13.50 4.94 -10.90
C PRO A 25 12.13 4.59 -10.33
N ARG A 26 11.09 5.04 -11.01
CA ARG A 26 9.71 4.66 -10.71
C ARG A 26 9.50 3.20 -11.07
N GLU A 27 8.83 2.47 -10.20
CA GLU A 27 8.39 1.11 -10.50
C GLU A 27 6.92 1.15 -10.89
N HIS A 28 6.54 0.46 -11.96
CA HIS A 28 5.14 0.36 -12.38
C HIS A 28 4.57 -0.97 -11.95
N VAL A 29 3.51 -0.91 -11.16
CA VAL A 29 2.81 -2.08 -10.63
C VAL A 29 1.42 -2.13 -11.24
N ARG A 30 1.09 -3.26 -11.86
CA ARG A 30 -0.28 -3.52 -12.31
C ARG A 30 -1.10 -4.06 -11.16
N VAL A 31 -2.32 -3.57 -11.03
CA VAL A 31 -3.29 -4.00 -10.04
C VAL A 31 -4.58 -4.44 -10.73
N THR A 32 -5.30 -5.38 -10.12
CA THR A 32 -6.57 -5.88 -10.66
C THR A 32 -7.67 -5.82 -9.61
N SER A 33 -8.91 -5.53 -10.01
CA SER A 33 -10.06 -5.63 -9.10
C SER A 33 -10.16 -7.02 -8.48
N GLY A 34 -10.33 -7.07 -7.16
CA GLY A 34 -10.36 -8.30 -6.37
C GLY A 34 -8.98 -8.84 -5.97
N GLN A 35 -7.89 -8.17 -6.37
CA GLN A 35 -6.55 -8.51 -5.90
C GLN A 35 -6.44 -8.26 -4.39
N VAL A 36 -5.79 -9.20 -3.70
CA VAL A 36 -5.55 -9.17 -2.25
C VAL A 36 -4.08 -9.44 -2.01
N ASP A 37 -3.40 -8.50 -1.35
CA ASP A 37 -1.97 -8.61 -1.04
C ASP A 37 -1.72 -8.35 0.44
N TRP A 38 -0.75 -9.09 0.99
CA TRP A 38 -0.16 -8.80 2.29
C TRP A 38 1.00 -7.83 2.07
N ASP A 39 0.98 -6.71 2.77
CA ASP A 39 2.03 -5.72 2.59
C ASP A 39 3.16 -5.95 3.58
N GLU A 40 4.34 -6.26 3.05
CA GLU A 40 5.55 -6.38 3.87
C GLU A 40 6.19 -4.99 4.04
N PRO A 41 6.60 -4.64 5.27
CA PRO A 41 7.37 -3.43 5.54
C PRO A 41 8.60 -3.27 4.63
N SER A 42 8.53 -2.35 3.66
CA SER A 42 9.75 -1.85 3.02
C SER A 42 10.44 -0.82 3.92
N ASP A 43 11.76 -0.88 4.00
CA ASP A 43 12.63 0.12 4.64
C ASP A 43 12.75 1.41 3.81
N ARG A 44 12.26 1.41 2.56
CA ARG A 44 12.35 2.54 1.65
C ARG A 44 11.06 3.35 1.66
N ILE A 45 11.16 4.63 2.06
CA ILE A 45 10.05 5.58 1.97
C ILE A 45 9.64 5.74 0.51
N HIS A 46 8.37 5.50 0.23
CA HIS A 46 7.78 5.59 -1.09
C HIS A 46 6.34 6.07 -1.03
N ARG A 47 5.79 6.46 -2.18
CA ARG A 47 4.36 6.66 -2.37
C ARG A 47 3.89 5.94 -3.63
N ALA A 48 2.70 5.38 -3.59
CA ALA A 48 2.01 4.88 -4.77
C ALA A 48 1.17 6.00 -5.39
N VAL A 49 1.30 6.20 -6.70
CA VAL A 49 0.55 7.21 -7.47
C VAL A 49 -0.27 6.48 -8.53
N ASN A 50 -1.58 6.72 -8.55
CA ASN A 50 -2.43 6.21 -9.62
C ASN A 50 -2.07 6.91 -10.94
N ILE A 51 -1.56 6.14 -11.91
CA ILE A 51 -1.26 6.60 -13.27
C ILE A 51 -2.14 5.92 -14.32
N GLY A 52 -3.06 5.05 -13.89
CA GLY A 52 -3.98 4.32 -14.75
C GLY A 52 -5.09 5.20 -15.31
N SER A 53 -5.85 4.63 -16.24
CA SER A 53 -6.99 5.32 -16.89
C SER A 53 -8.27 5.36 -16.04
N ALA A 54 -8.31 4.62 -14.93
CA ALA A 54 -9.46 4.50 -14.03
C ALA A 54 -9.11 4.98 -12.61
N PRO A 55 -10.11 5.39 -11.80
CA PRO A 55 -9.93 5.60 -10.38
C PRO A 55 -9.31 4.38 -9.69
N TYR A 56 -8.40 4.64 -8.76
CA TYR A 56 -7.85 3.64 -7.87
C TYR A 56 -8.63 3.66 -6.56
N GLU A 57 -9.12 2.50 -6.13
CA GLU A 57 -9.91 2.30 -4.93
C GLU A 57 -9.37 1.08 -4.19
N GLU A 58 -9.01 1.26 -2.93
CA GLU A 58 -8.38 0.26 -2.08
C GLU A 58 -9.03 0.29 -0.69
N ILE A 59 -9.20 -0.90 -0.11
CA ILE A 59 -9.45 -1.06 1.32
C ILE A 59 -8.16 -1.61 1.95
N THR A 60 -7.61 -0.87 2.90
CA THR A 60 -6.51 -1.33 3.74
C THR A 60 -7.05 -1.77 5.09
N ILE A 61 -6.76 -3.01 5.48
CA ILE A 61 -7.14 -3.59 6.77
C ILE A 61 -5.87 -3.76 7.60
N PHE A 62 -5.81 -3.10 8.75
CA PHE A 62 -4.75 -3.26 9.72
C PHE A 62 -5.12 -4.31 10.77
N PHE A 63 -4.19 -5.20 11.07
CA PHE A 63 -4.34 -6.25 12.06
C PHE A 63 -3.48 -5.91 13.28
N LEU A 64 -4.09 -6.00 14.45
CA LEU A 64 -3.41 -5.94 15.73
C LEU A 64 -2.73 -7.28 16.01
N ALA A 65 -1.51 -7.27 16.52
CA ALA A 65 -0.89 -8.49 17.05
C ALA A 65 -1.44 -8.80 18.45
N HIS A 66 -1.72 -7.76 19.23
CA HIS A 66 -2.37 -7.82 20.54
C HIS A 66 -3.50 -6.80 20.69
N PRO A 67 -4.53 -7.07 21.51
CA PRO A 67 -5.69 -6.17 21.65
C PRO A 67 -5.37 -4.73 22.06
N ASP A 68 -4.26 -4.52 22.76
CA ASP A 68 -3.83 -3.21 23.25
C ASP A 68 -2.88 -2.48 22.28
N ASP A 69 -2.61 -3.06 21.10
CA ASP A 69 -1.77 -2.45 20.08
C ASP A 69 -2.47 -1.27 19.41
N VAL A 70 -1.66 -0.36 18.87
CA VAL A 70 -2.17 0.78 18.08
C VAL A 70 -2.68 0.25 16.74
N PRO A 71 -3.93 0.55 16.33
CA PRO A 71 -4.53 -0.01 15.11
C PRO A 71 -3.97 0.53 13.81
N GLN A 72 -3.40 1.73 13.80
CA GLN A 72 -2.82 2.36 12.63
C GLN A 72 -1.77 3.39 13.06
N PRO A 73 -0.67 3.59 12.32
CA PRO A 73 0.26 4.68 12.61
C PRO A 73 -0.44 6.04 12.58
N ASP A 74 -0.16 6.87 13.59
CA ASP A 74 -0.75 8.21 13.75
C ASP A 74 -0.23 9.24 12.72
N ASP A 75 0.92 8.99 12.10
CA ASP A 75 1.54 9.87 11.09
C ASP A 75 2.01 9.07 9.84
N PRO A 76 1.84 9.63 8.61
CA PRO A 76 2.35 9.07 7.36
C PRO A 76 3.85 9.31 7.09
#